data_AF-A0A1A9N0V2-F1
#
_entry.id   AF-A0A1A9N0V2-F1
#
_cell.length_a   1.000
_cell.length_b   1.000
_cell.length_c   1.000
_cell.angle_alpha   90.00
_cell.angle_beta   90.00
_cell.angle_gamma   90.00
#
_symmetry.space_group_name_H-M   'P 1'
#
loop_
_entity.id
_entity.type
_entity.pdbx_description
1 polymer ?
#
loop_
_entity_poly.entity_id
_entity_poly.type
_entity_poly.pdbx_seq_one_letter_code
_entity_poly.pdbx_strand_id
1 'polypeptide(L)'
;MRRIYFLLPSTQCARMIVDELLLKRITWRHIHVLANHSVTLDDLPEASLVQSSDVLHALERGTAAGCATGMLTGLVAMAFPPAGLTIAGGVVVALTLAGGGFGAWTATMIGLGVPNTRLKRFEQAIEHGELLMMVDVPQNRVDEIEDMVKLHHAEADIQGTEPTIPAFP
;
A
#
# COMPACT_ATOMS: atom_id res chain seq x y z
N MET A 1 5.91 -12.58 -10.21
CA MET A 1 5.93 -12.94 -8.78
C MET A 1 4.50 -13.21 -8.35
N ARG A 2 4.26 -14.12 -7.40
CA ARG A 2 2.99 -14.28 -6.71
C ARG A 2 3.20 -13.96 -5.23
N ARG A 3 2.20 -13.31 -4.62
CA ARG A 3 2.19 -13.06 -3.19
C ARG A 3 1.33 -14.11 -2.51
N ILE A 4 1.88 -14.74 -1.49
CA ILE A 4 1.18 -15.69 -0.63
C ILE A 4 0.86 -14.98 0.69
N TYR A 5 -0.35 -15.20 1.21
CA TYR A 5 -0.80 -14.66 2.48
C TYR A 5 -0.90 -15.79 3.51
N PHE A 6 -0.23 -15.60 4.64
CA PHE A 6 -0.25 -16.52 5.78
C PHE A 6 -0.78 -15.79 7.01
N LEU A 7 -1.80 -16.36 7.68
CA LEU A 7 -2.18 -15.94 9.02
C LEU A 7 -1.42 -16.78 10.03
N LEU A 8 -0.82 -16.11 11.02
CA LEU A 8 0.07 -16.70 11.99
C LEU A 8 -0.40 -16.34 13.41
N PRO A 9 -0.51 -17.30 14.32
CA PRO A 9 -1.04 -17.05 15.66
C PRO A 9 -0.02 -16.36 16.59
N SER A 10 1.28 -16.37 16.26
CA SER A 10 2.33 -15.82 17.13
C SER A 10 3.55 -15.29 16.39
N THR A 11 4.27 -14.37 17.03
CA THR A 11 5.55 -13.81 16.55
C THR A 11 6.66 -14.87 16.46
N GLN A 12 6.64 -15.88 17.33
CA GLN A 12 7.60 -16.97 17.32
C GLN A 12 7.43 -17.84 16.07
N CYS A 13 6.20 -18.21 15.72
CA CYS A 13 5.91 -18.97 14.51
C CYS A 13 6.29 -18.17 13.26
N ALA A 14 6.00 -16.85 13.25
CA ALA A 14 6.46 -15.96 12.19
C ALA A 14 7.98 -15.95 12.04
N ARG A 15 8.75 -15.82 13.13
CA ARG A 15 10.21 -15.80 13.07
C ARG A 15 10.78 -17.11 12.49
N MET A 16 10.27 -18.26 12.92
CA MET A 16 10.70 -19.56 12.39
C MET A 16 10.48 -19.66 10.87
N ILE A 17 9.31 -19.23 10.40
CA ILE A 17 8.98 -19.22 8.97
C ILE A 17 9.91 -18.27 8.22
N VAL A 18 10.18 -17.07 8.75
CA VAL A 18 11.12 -16.13 8.12
C VAL A 18 12.52 -16.77 7.98
N ASP A 19 13.03 -17.42 9.03
CA ASP A 19 14.34 -18.06 9.00
C ASP A 19 14.41 -19.20 7.95
N GLU A 20 13.36 -20.01 7.84
CA GLU A 20 13.28 -21.06 6.81
C GLU A 20 13.20 -20.48 5.39
N LEU A 21 12.44 -19.39 5.19
CA LEU A 21 12.36 -18.71 3.90
C LEU A 21 13.72 -18.10 3.50
N LEU A 22 14.46 -17.55 4.45
CA LEU A 22 15.81 -17.02 4.23
C LEU A 22 16.80 -18.12 3.84
N LEU A 23 16.73 -19.28 4.51
CA LEU A 23 17.53 -20.46 4.16
C LEU A 23 17.25 -20.94 2.72
N LYS A 24 16.00 -20.80 2.25
CA LYS A 24 15.58 -21.10 0.87
C LYS A 24 15.93 -20.01 -0.16
N ARG A 25 16.71 -19.00 0.24
CA ARG A 25 17.14 -17.83 -0.56
C ARG A 25 16.02 -16.87 -0.95
N ILE A 26 14.92 -16.82 -0.18
CA ILE A 26 13.95 -15.73 -0.32
C ILE A 26 14.48 -14.55 0.48
N THR A 27 14.82 -13.46 -0.20
CA THR A 27 15.44 -12.29 0.43
C THR A 27 14.45 -11.55 1.34
N TRP A 28 14.96 -10.94 2.41
CA TRP A 28 14.23 -10.03 3.32
C TRP A 28 13.29 -9.02 2.62
N ARG A 29 13.67 -8.52 1.43
CA ARG A 29 12.84 -7.56 0.65
C ARG A 29 11.52 -8.14 0.16
N HIS A 30 11.37 -9.46 0.14
CA HIS A 30 10.21 -10.17 -0.37
C HIS A 30 9.32 -10.73 0.75
N ILE A 31 9.63 -10.45 2.01
CA ILE A 31 8.88 -10.91 3.17
C ILE A 31 8.38 -9.67 3.90
N HIS A 32 7.07 -9.60 4.15
CA HIS A 32 6.46 -8.50 4.86
C HIS A 32 5.50 -9.03 5.92
N VAL A 33 5.66 -8.61 7.17
CA VAL A 33 4.78 -9.01 8.28
C VAL A 33 4.00 -7.78 8.75
N LEU A 34 2.70 -7.97 8.89
CA LEU A 34 1.77 -6.98 9.43
C LEU A 34 1.19 -7.55 10.72
N ALA A 35 1.26 -6.77 11.80
CA ALA A 35 0.66 -7.12 13.09
C ALA A 35 -0.12 -5.92 13.64
N ASN A 36 -0.92 -6.18 14.67
CA ASN A 36 -1.61 -5.14 15.42
C ASN A 36 -0.59 -4.25 16.17
N HIS A 37 -0.92 -2.98 16.38
CA HIS A 37 -0.12 -2.01 17.17
C HIS A 37 0.11 -2.46 18.63
N SER A 38 -0.64 -3.48 19.09
CA SER A 38 -0.45 -4.12 20.40
C SER A 38 0.67 -5.17 20.42
N VAL A 39 1.22 -5.58 19.26
CA VAL A 39 2.24 -6.63 19.14
C VAL A 39 3.56 -6.00 18.70
N THR A 40 4.61 -6.12 19.52
CA THR A 40 5.97 -5.69 19.16
C THR A 40 6.60 -6.68 18.18
N LEU A 41 6.88 -6.19 16.98
CA LEU A 41 7.59 -6.91 15.91
C LEU A 41 9.11 -6.68 16.06
N ASP A 42 9.70 -7.11 17.18
CA ASP A 42 11.17 -7.03 17.34
C ASP A 42 11.86 -8.04 16.39
N ASP A 43 12.73 -7.54 15.51
CA ASP A 43 13.47 -8.26 14.43
C ASP A 43 12.61 -8.95 13.36
N LEU A 44 11.38 -8.52 13.10
CA LEU A 44 10.58 -9.00 11.96
C LEU A 44 10.50 -7.93 10.86
N PRO A 45 10.48 -8.33 9.57
CA PRO A 45 10.38 -7.38 8.47
C PRO A 45 9.01 -6.69 8.51
N GLU A 46 8.97 -5.49 9.07
CA GLU A 46 7.76 -4.70 9.19
C GLU A 46 7.28 -4.24 7.81
N ALA A 47 5.98 -4.41 7.55
CA ALA A 47 5.38 -3.94 6.32
C ALA A 47 5.41 -2.39 6.29
N SER A 48 6.36 -1.82 5.53
CA SER A 48 6.32 -0.41 5.12
C SER A 48 5.09 -0.18 4.22
N LEU A 49 3.95 0.16 4.84
CA LEU A 49 2.69 0.48 4.15
C LEU A 49 2.74 1.82 3.40
N VAL A 50 3.80 2.60 3.60
CA VAL A 50 3.99 3.95 3.06
C VAL A 50 4.39 3.93 1.56
N GLN A 51 4.65 2.76 0.99
CA GLN A 51 5.11 2.58 -0.38
C GLN A 51 4.11 1.81 -1.26
N SER A 52 2.81 1.97 -0.98
CA SER A 52 1.74 1.31 -1.72
C SER A 52 1.29 2.14 -2.94
N SER A 53 1.10 1.46 -4.07
CA SER A 53 0.58 2.00 -5.34
C SER A 53 -0.70 2.84 -5.17
N ASP A 54 -1.46 2.59 -4.10
CA ASP A 54 -2.69 3.30 -3.76
C ASP A 54 -2.42 4.77 -3.42
N VAL A 55 -1.31 5.10 -2.76
CA VAL A 55 -0.91 6.49 -2.49
C VAL A 55 -0.55 7.19 -3.80
N LEU A 56 0.14 6.51 -4.70
CA LEU A 56 0.52 7.07 -6.01
C LEU A 56 -0.71 7.29 -6.91
N HIS A 57 -1.64 6.33 -6.94
CA HIS A 57 -2.91 6.48 -7.67
C HIS A 57 -3.81 7.55 -7.04
N ALA A 58 -3.85 7.65 -5.71
CA ALA A 58 -4.59 8.70 -5.01
C ALA A 58 -3.98 10.07 -5.32
N LEU A 59 -2.65 10.19 -5.24
CA LEU A 59 -1.90 11.40 -5.60
C LEU A 59 -2.17 11.83 -7.04
N GLU A 60 -2.14 10.90 -8.00
CA GLU A 60 -2.41 11.17 -9.40
C GLU A 60 -3.83 11.72 -9.59
N ARG A 61 -4.83 11.03 -9.03
CA ARG A 61 -6.23 11.46 -9.10
C ARG A 61 -6.47 12.80 -8.43
N GLY A 62 -5.88 13.02 -7.26
CA GLY A 62 -5.96 14.28 -6.51
C GLY A 62 -5.34 15.43 -7.27
N THR A 63 -4.15 15.22 -7.83
CA THR A 63 -3.45 16.23 -8.64
C THR A 63 -4.27 16.57 -9.89
N ALA A 64 -4.77 15.57 -10.61
CA ALA A 64 -5.55 15.78 -11.82
C ALA A 64 -6.85 16.56 -11.54
N ALA A 65 -7.60 16.15 -10.50
CA ALA A 65 -8.81 16.84 -10.07
C ALA A 65 -8.51 18.28 -9.59
N GLY A 66 -7.43 18.45 -8.82
CA GLY A 66 -6.98 19.75 -8.33
C GLY A 66 -6.59 20.71 -9.46
N CYS A 67 -5.81 20.24 -10.44
CA CYS A 67 -5.44 21.01 -11.63
C CYS A 67 -6.68 21.41 -12.43
N ALA A 68 -7.60 20.47 -12.70
CA ALA A 68 -8.82 20.78 -13.44
C ALA A 68 -9.67 21.84 -12.73
N THR A 69 -9.83 21.71 -11.42
CA THR A 69 -10.60 22.67 -10.61
C THR A 69 -9.91 24.04 -10.55
N GLY A 70 -8.59 24.08 -10.39
CA GLY A 70 -7.80 25.31 -10.40
C GLY A 70 -7.84 26.02 -11.75
N MET A 71 -7.77 25.27 -12.85
CA MET A 71 -7.87 25.80 -14.21
C MET A 71 -9.26 26.39 -14.48
N LEU A 72 -10.33 25.67 -14.14
CA LEU A 72 -11.70 26.17 -14.28
C LEU A 72 -11.91 27.44 -13.45
N THR A 73 -11.45 27.45 -12.21
CA THR A 73 -11.53 28.62 -11.33
C THR A 73 -10.76 29.80 -11.91
N GLY A 74 -9.56 29.57 -12.45
CA GLY A 74 -8.77 30.61 -13.12
C GLY A 74 -9.45 31.16 -14.37
N LEU A 75 -10.07 30.31 -15.19
CA LEU A 75 -10.82 30.73 -16.37
C LEU A 75 -12.07 31.54 -16.00
N VAL A 76 -12.79 31.15 -14.95
CA VAL A 76 -13.95 31.92 -14.44
C VAL A 76 -13.49 33.27 -13.91
N ALA A 77 -12.39 33.32 -13.16
CA ALA A 77 -11.81 34.58 -12.68
C ALA A 77 -11.36 35.49 -13.84
N MET A 78 -10.84 34.91 -14.92
CA MET A 78 -10.46 35.65 -16.13
C MET A 78 -11.68 36.22 -16.88
N ALA A 79 -12.76 35.45 -16.97
CA ALA A 79 -14.01 35.88 -17.61
C ALA A 79 -14.78 36.91 -16.77
N PHE A 80 -14.72 36.79 -15.44
CA PHE A 80 -15.38 37.69 -14.48
C PHE A 80 -14.35 38.20 -13.45
N PRO A 81 -13.58 39.25 -13.79
CA PRO A 81 -12.53 39.72 -12.91
C PRO A 81 -13.12 40.34 -11.63
N PRO A 82 -12.85 39.77 -10.44
CA PRO A 82 -13.31 40.37 -9.21
C PRO A 82 -12.52 41.67 -8.95
N ALA A 83 -13.23 42.71 -8.51
CA ALA A 83 -12.64 43.98 -8.05
C ALA A 83 -11.77 44.76 -9.08
N GLY A 84 -12.00 44.58 -10.38
CA GLY A 84 -11.29 45.34 -11.42
C GLY A 84 -9.82 44.95 -11.61
N LEU A 85 -9.41 43.81 -11.07
CA LEU A 85 -8.07 43.24 -11.26
C LEU A 85 -7.93 42.69 -12.69
N THR A 86 -6.84 43.02 -13.37
CA THR A 86 -6.50 42.40 -14.65
C THR A 86 -5.94 41.00 -14.42
N ILE A 87 -6.79 39.98 -14.62
CA ILE A 87 -6.40 38.57 -14.56
C ILE A 87 -5.69 38.23 -15.87
N ALA A 88 -4.35 38.19 -15.85
CA ALA A 88 -3.55 37.71 -16.96
C ALA A 88 -3.46 36.18 -16.96
N GLY A 89 -3.08 35.57 -18.09
CA GLY A 89 -2.95 34.11 -18.23
C GLY A 89 -2.05 33.45 -17.18
N GLY A 90 -1.06 34.17 -16.64
CA GLY A 90 -0.22 33.69 -15.55
C GLY A 90 -0.97 33.37 -14.26
N VAL A 91 -2.07 34.07 -13.96
CA VAL A 91 -2.92 33.79 -12.79
C VAL A 91 -3.65 32.46 -12.96
N VAL A 92 -4.10 32.14 -14.16
CA VAL A 92 -4.76 30.85 -14.46
C VAL A 92 -3.77 29.70 -14.27
N VAL A 93 -2.53 29.86 -14.74
CA VAL A 93 -1.46 28.87 -14.52
C VAL A 93 -1.15 28.72 -13.03
N ALA A 94 -1.02 29.83 -12.30
CA ALA A 94 -0.76 29.79 -10.86
C ALA A 94 -1.88 29.08 -10.08
N LEU A 95 -3.15 29.35 -10.41
CA LEU A 95 -4.31 28.69 -9.79
C LEU A 95 -4.39 27.21 -10.15
N THR A 96 -4.03 26.83 -11.38
CA THR A 96 -3.97 25.44 -11.81
C THR A 96 -2.92 24.67 -11.01
N LEU A 97 -1.72 25.22 -10.87
CA LEU A 97 -0.63 24.60 -10.09
C LEU A 97 -0.96 24.55 -8.59
N ALA A 98 -1.53 25.63 -8.04
CA ALA A 98 -1.96 25.66 -6.65
C ALA A 98 -3.07 24.63 -6.37
N GLY A 99 -4.06 24.53 -7.27
CA GLY A 99 -5.11 23.53 -7.20
C GLY A 99 -4.56 22.11 -7.28
N GLY A 100 -3.62 21.85 -8.21
CA GLY A 100 -2.93 20.57 -8.33
C GLY A 100 -2.16 20.20 -7.06
N GLY A 101 -1.39 21.13 -6.49
CA GLY A 101 -0.66 20.90 -5.24
C GLY A 101 -1.57 20.65 -4.04
N PHE A 102 -2.68 21.38 -3.93
CA PHE A 102 -3.67 21.16 -2.88
C PHE A 102 -4.41 19.83 -3.05
N GLY A 103 -4.80 19.49 -4.28
CA GLY A 103 -5.41 18.21 -4.61
C GLY A 103 -4.48 17.02 -4.36
N ALA A 104 -3.20 17.15 -4.71
CA ALA A 104 -2.15 16.19 -4.39
C ALA A 104 -2.01 15.96 -2.88
N TRP A 105 -1.95 17.04 -2.11
CA TRP A 105 -1.79 16.98 -0.67
C TRP A 105 -3.01 16.32 0.01
N THR A 106 -4.21 16.76 -0.33
CA THR A 106 -5.46 16.20 0.23
C THR A 106 -5.66 14.74 -0.15
N ALA A 107 -5.40 14.36 -1.40
CA ALA A 107 -5.51 12.97 -1.82
C ALA A 107 -4.41 12.08 -1.24
N THR A 108 -3.22 12.62 -0.94
CA THR A 108 -2.19 11.88 -0.20
C THR A 108 -2.64 11.62 1.24
N MET A 109 -3.22 12.60 1.93
CA MET A 109 -3.76 12.39 3.28
C MET A 109 -4.88 11.34 3.31
N ILE A 110 -5.76 11.36 2.31
CA ILE A 110 -6.82 10.35 2.18
C ILE A 110 -6.23 8.99 1.80
N GLY A 111 -5.29 8.95 0.84
CA GLY A 111 -4.65 7.73 0.35
C GLY A 111 -3.83 6.99 1.41
N LEU A 112 -3.21 7.71 2.34
CA LEU A 112 -2.54 7.13 3.51
C LEU A 112 -3.53 6.60 4.56
N GLY A 113 -4.76 7.11 4.58
CA GLY A 113 -5.81 6.74 5.52
C GLY A 113 -6.80 5.69 5.00
N VAL A 114 -6.72 5.28 3.73
CA VAL A 114 -7.58 4.23 3.17
C VAL A 114 -6.87 2.89 3.35
N PRO A 115 -7.30 2.05 4.31
CA PRO A 115 -6.75 0.71 4.44
C PRO A 115 -6.99 -0.05 3.14
N ASN A 116 -5.95 -0.75 2.68
CA ASN A 116 -5.99 -1.54 1.45
C ASN A 116 -7.21 -2.47 1.51
N THR A 117 -8.12 -2.36 0.55
CA THR A 117 -9.37 -3.15 0.53
C THR A 117 -9.09 -4.66 0.57
N ARG A 118 -7.90 -5.09 0.14
CA ARG A 118 -7.44 -6.48 0.22
C ARG A 118 -7.01 -6.92 1.61
N LEU A 119 -6.53 -5.99 2.44
CA LEU A 119 -6.16 -6.25 3.85
C LEU A 119 -7.39 -6.24 4.76
N LYS A 120 -8.49 -5.59 4.33
CA LYS A 120 -9.75 -5.51 5.08
C LYS A 120 -10.33 -6.87 5.49
N ARG A 121 -10.11 -7.93 4.70
CA ARG A 121 -10.53 -9.29 5.06
C ARG A 121 -9.73 -9.91 6.22
N PHE A 122 -8.50 -9.45 6.42
CA PHE A 122 -7.60 -9.89 7.49
C PHE A 122 -7.59 -8.95 8.69
N GLU A 123 -8.24 -7.78 8.57
CA GLU A 123 -8.29 -6.76 9.62
C GLU A 123 -8.87 -7.30 10.92
N GLN A 124 -9.93 -8.10 10.86
CA GLN A 124 -10.46 -8.79 12.04
C GLN A 124 -9.43 -9.74 12.64
N ALA A 125 -8.79 -10.60 11.85
CA ALA A 125 -7.76 -11.53 12.35
C ALA A 125 -6.61 -10.77 13.06
N ILE A 126 -6.15 -9.68 12.45
CA ILE A 126 -5.11 -8.82 13.01
C ILE A 126 -5.59 -8.15 14.32
N GLU A 127 -6.81 -7.64 14.37
CA GLU A 127 -7.39 -7.09 15.61
C GLU A 127 -7.46 -8.12 16.74
N HIS A 128 -7.73 -9.39 16.42
CA HIS A 128 -7.71 -10.49 17.40
C HIS A 128 -6.31 -10.91 17.86
N GLY A 129 -5.25 -10.30 17.32
CA GLY A 129 -3.85 -10.53 17.70
C GLY A 129 -3.09 -11.48 16.79
N GLU A 130 -3.69 -11.92 15.68
CA GLU A 130 -3.01 -12.73 14.66
C GLU A 130 -2.09 -11.85 13.79
N LEU A 131 -1.05 -12.44 13.23
CA LEU A 131 -0.10 -11.77 12.37
C LEU A 131 -0.34 -12.18 10.92
N LEU A 132 -0.35 -11.21 10.01
CA LEU A 132 -0.44 -11.46 8.57
C LEU A 132 0.95 -11.39 7.96
N MET A 133 1.48 -12.51 7.49
CA MET A 133 2.71 -12.57 6.73
C MET A 133 2.41 -12.65 5.22
N MET A 134 3.10 -11.81 4.45
CA MET A 134 3.04 -11.71 3.01
C MET A 134 4.40 -12.09 2.43
N VAL A 135 4.44 -13.09 1.56
CA VAL A 135 5.69 -13.56 0.94
C VAL A 135 5.57 -13.48 -0.57
N ASP A 136 6.47 -12.72 -1.20
CA ASP A 136 6.58 -12.59 -2.65
C ASP A 136 7.53 -13.66 -3.20
N VAL A 137 6.98 -14.63 -3.93
CA VAL A 137 7.73 -15.75 -4.49
C VAL A 137 7.63 -15.82 -6.03
N PRO A 138 8.70 -16.27 -6.71
CA PRO A 138 8.66 -16.60 -8.13
C PRO A 138 7.59 -17.65 -8.42
N GLN A 139 6.87 -17.52 -9.55
CA GLN A 139 5.75 -18.40 -9.91
C GLN A 139 6.12 -19.90 -9.94
N ASN A 140 7.38 -20.22 -10.26
CA ASN A 140 7.90 -21.58 -10.30
C ASN A 140 8.27 -22.17 -8.93
N ARG A 141 8.16 -21.40 -7.85
CA ARG A 141 8.46 -21.82 -6.46
C ARG A 141 7.29 -21.69 -5.51
N VAL A 142 6.11 -21.34 -6.02
CA VAL A 142 4.90 -21.16 -5.21
C VAL A 142 4.51 -22.49 -4.56
N ASP A 143 4.44 -23.56 -5.33
CA ASP A 143 4.04 -24.88 -4.84
C ASP A 143 5.06 -25.44 -3.82
N GLU A 144 6.37 -25.27 -4.05
CA GLU A 144 7.43 -25.70 -3.10
C GLU A 144 7.28 -25.02 -1.74
N ILE A 145 6.98 -23.72 -1.73
CA ILE A 145 6.89 -22.92 -0.51
C ILE A 145 5.53 -23.14 0.18
N GLU A 146 4.44 -23.26 -0.57
CA GLU A 146 3.15 -23.65 0.01
C GLU A 146 3.23 -25.02 0.69
N ASP A 147 3.80 -26.02 0.03
CA ASP A 147 3.90 -27.37 0.58
C ASP A 147 4.81 -27.41 1.81
N MET A 148 5.93 -26.67 1.79
CA MET A 148 6.81 -26.55 2.95
C MET A 148 6.08 -25.96 4.16
N VAL A 149 5.37 -24.84 3.98
CA VAL A 149 4.65 -24.19 5.08
C VAL A 149 3.52 -25.10 5.60
N LYS A 150 2.78 -25.79 4.72
CA LYS A 150 1.77 -26.79 5.12
C LYS A 150 2.37 -27.95 5.91
N LEU A 151 3.59 -28.38 5.55
CA LEU A 151 4.26 -29.53 6.17
C LEU A 151 4.89 -29.20 7.52
N HIS A 152 5.51 -28.03 7.65
CA HIS A 152 6.26 -27.65 8.85
C HIS A 152 5.44 -26.84 9.85
N HIS A 153 4.40 -26.13 9.40
CA HIS A 153 3.63 -25.20 10.21
C HIS A 153 2.13 -25.38 9.98
N ALA A 154 1.57 -26.47 10.53
CA ALA A 154 0.13 -26.75 10.48
C ALA A 154 -0.75 -25.71 11.21
N GLU A 155 -0.12 -24.84 12.01
CA GLU A 155 -0.75 -23.71 12.71
C GLU A 155 -0.89 -22.45 11.83
N ALA A 156 -0.26 -22.42 10.66
CA ALA A 156 -0.38 -21.33 9.70
C ALA A 156 -1.61 -21.58 8.81
N ASP A 157 -2.62 -20.70 8.92
CA ASP A 157 -3.80 -20.79 8.08
C ASP A 157 -3.52 -20.13 6.71
N ILE A 158 -3.56 -20.94 5.66
CA ILE A 158 -3.28 -20.52 4.29
C ILE A 158 -4.58 -20.02 3.67
N GLN A 159 -4.78 -18.72 3.77
CA GLN A 159 -5.97 -18.03 3.24
C GLN A 159 -5.92 -17.79 1.72
N GLY A 160 -4.94 -18.39 1.02
CA GLY A 160 -4.89 -18.52 -0.42
C GLY A 160 -3.75 -17.78 -1.13
N THR A 161 -3.56 -18.12 -2.40
CA THR A 161 -2.62 -17.48 -3.33
C THR A 161 -3.32 -16.46 -4.22
N GLU A 162 -2.86 -15.21 -4.22
CA GLU A 162 -3.36 -14.24 -5.19
C GLU A 162 -2.61 -14.33 -6.53
N PRO A 163 -3.31 -14.15 -7.68
CA PRO A 163 -2.67 -14.10 -8.97
C PRO A 163 -1.85 -12.82 -9.10
N THR A 164 -0.57 -13.00 -9.48
CA THR A 164 0.38 -12.01 -10.02
C THR A 164 0.25 -10.58 -9.47
N ILE A 165 1.02 -10.30 -8.41
CA ILE A 165 1.41 -8.93 -8.12
C ILE A 165 2.52 -8.56 -9.13
N PRO A 166 2.34 -7.49 -9.94
CA PRO A 166 3.41 -7.05 -10.84
C PRO A 166 4.66 -6.77 -9.99
N ALA A 167 5.79 -7.31 -10.43
CA ALA A 167 7.07 -7.07 -9.78
C ALA A 167 7.39 -5.58 -9.93
N PHE A 168 7.16 -4.80 -8.87
CA PHE A 168 7.60 -3.42 -8.86
C PHE A 168 9.12 -3.37 -8.55
N PRO A 169 9.88 -2.54 -9.28
CA PRO A 169 11.33 -2.35 -9.06
C PRO A 169 11.64 -1.79 -7.67
#